data_AF-A0A6N2X1I4-F1
#
_entry.id   AF-A0A6N2X1I4-F1
#
_cell.length_a   1.000
_cell.length_b   1.000
_cell.length_c   1.000
_cell.angle_alpha   90.00
_cell.angle_beta   90.00
_cell.angle_gamma   90.00
#
_symmetry.space_group_name_H-M   'P 1'
#
loop_
_entity.id
_entity.type
_entity.pdbx_description
1 polymer ?
#
loop_
_entity_poly.entity_id
_entity_poly.type
_entity_poly.pdbx_seq_one_letter_code
_entity_poly.pdbx_strand_id
1 'polypeptide(L)'
;MKVYKNAIIATGIITLISFLASFIFNFYTQVNSFWCNALLGIFGSSLLTLLTSTIGYRVERCKTFEGFSYATKEILHALNKYQVSWSLEEKIDFFLNYHDISKIEWDRYYGDFSFIADFRGKNRRYIYEQIYTPILRVNQAINNHVWHFRYYKDGSGKNDKVLGKFIEEIEALFIETTISEIDTNEKGDPVTMTSTKNKIVHTIQEELNEKYYQLMYGKKTYISSNQSLS
;
A
#
# COMPACT_ATOMS: atom_id res chain seq x y z
N MET A 1 5.18 6.10 -11.62
CA MET A 1 5.28 7.50 -11.05
C MET A 1 6.66 8.18 -11.16
N LYS A 2 7.79 7.46 -10.95
CA LYS A 2 9.15 8.03 -10.84
C LYS A 2 9.58 8.87 -12.06
N VAL A 3 9.23 8.43 -13.26
CA VAL A 3 9.57 9.14 -14.52
C VAL A 3 8.97 10.55 -14.52
N TYR A 4 7.67 10.69 -14.25
CA TYR A 4 7.02 12.00 -14.18
C TYR A 4 7.57 12.88 -13.06
N LYS A 5 7.89 12.32 -11.89
CA LYS A 5 8.55 13.07 -10.81
C LYS A 5 9.87 13.68 -11.29
N ASN A 6 10.72 12.88 -11.94
CA ASN A 6 12.00 13.34 -12.42
C ASN A 6 11.84 14.40 -13.53
N ALA A 7 10.88 14.20 -14.43
CA ALA A 7 10.54 15.17 -15.47
C ALA A 7 10.12 16.51 -14.85
N ILE A 8 9.20 16.51 -13.88
CA ILE A 8 8.74 17.72 -13.17
C ILE A 8 9.90 18.49 -12.54
N ILE A 9 10.82 17.79 -11.87
CA ILE A 9 11.99 18.43 -11.23
C ILE A 9 12.88 19.07 -12.31
N ALA A 10 13.23 18.32 -13.36
CA ALA A 10 14.11 18.81 -14.42
C ALA A 10 13.48 19.99 -15.18
N THR A 11 12.24 19.85 -15.64
CA THR A 11 11.55 20.90 -16.39
C THR A 11 11.22 22.10 -15.51
N GLY A 12 10.97 21.90 -14.21
CA GLY A 12 10.79 22.98 -13.25
C GLY A 12 12.03 23.87 -13.13
N ILE A 13 13.22 23.25 -13.04
CA ILE A 13 14.51 23.97 -12.99
C ILE A 13 14.74 24.71 -14.31
N ILE A 14 14.56 24.04 -15.47
CA ILE A 14 14.76 24.66 -16.79
C ILE A 14 13.85 25.88 -16.95
N THR A 15 12.56 25.73 -16.62
CA THR A 15 11.56 26.81 -16.71
C THR A 15 11.95 28.00 -15.84
N LEU A 16 12.40 27.76 -14.62
CA LEU A 16 12.81 28.83 -13.71
C LEU A 16 14.06 29.57 -14.23
N ILE A 17 15.08 28.84 -14.68
CA ILE A 17 16.33 29.43 -15.18
C ILE A 17 16.08 30.21 -16.47
N SER A 18 15.34 29.64 -17.43
CA SER A 18 15.07 30.32 -18.70
C SER A 18 14.25 31.59 -18.51
N PHE A 19 13.30 31.58 -17.56
CA PHE A 19 12.52 32.77 -17.21
C PHE A 19 13.40 33.85 -16.58
N LEU A 20 14.21 33.50 -15.57
CA LEU A 20 15.10 34.45 -14.89
C LEU A 20 16.15 35.03 -15.84
N ALA A 21 16.77 34.18 -16.67
CA ALA A 21 17.75 34.63 -17.66
C ALA A 21 17.12 35.59 -18.69
N SER A 22 15.93 35.26 -19.21
CA SER A 22 15.22 36.14 -20.14
C SER A 22 14.84 37.46 -19.49
N PHE A 23 14.43 37.44 -18.22
CA PHE A 23 14.10 38.64 -17.47
C PHE A 23 15.32 39.54 -17.27
N ILE A 24 16.45 38.97 -16.84
CA ILE A 24 17.69 39.71 -16.62
C ILE A 24 18.22 40.31 -17.93
N PHE A 25 18.26 39.53 -19.01
CA PHE A 25 18.76 40.01 -20.31
C PHE A 25 17.90 41.12 -20.90
N ASN A 26 16.58 41.04 -20.74
CA ASN A 26 15.67 42.06 -21.25
C ASN A 26 15.73 43.37 -20.46
N PHE A 27 15.84 43.31 -19.13
CA PHE A 27 15.74 44.52 -18.29
C PHE A 27 17.08 45.12 -17.86
N TYR A 28 18.12 44.32 -17.67
CA TYR A 28 19.39 44.80 -17.10
C TYR A 28 20.53 44.94 -18.11
N THR A 29 20.59 44.04 -19.10
CA THR A 29 21.77 43.92 -19.96
C THR A 29 21.55 44.41 -21.40
N GLN A 30 20.30 44.70 -21.79
CA GLN A 30 19.92 45.12 -23.15
C GLN A 30 20.56 44.24 -24.25
N VAL A 31 20.64 42.94 -23.99
CA VAL A 31 21.19 41.96 -24.94
C VAL A 31 20.27 41.89 -26.17
N ASN A 32 20.86 41.57 -27.33
CA ASN A 32 20.15 41.43 -28.60
C ASN A 32 18.86 40.59 -28.45
N SER A 33 17.76 41.10 -29.03
CA SER A 33 16.41 40.52 -28.97
C SER A 33 16.35 39.04 -29.35
N PHE A 34 17.30 38.57 -30.17
CA PHE A 34 17.46 37.17 -30.51
C PHE A 34 17.57 36.25 -29.27
N TRP A 35 18.43 36.57 -28.30
CA TRP A 35 18.66 35.72 -27.13
C TRP A 35 17.47 35.71 -26.18
N CYS A 36 16.78 36.85 -26.04
CA CYS A 36 15.53 36.92 -25.27
C CYS A 36 14.45 36.04 -25.92
N ASN A 37 14.26 36.12 -27.23
CA ASN A 37 13.29 35.30 -27.95
C ASN A 37 13.61 33.80 -27.86
N ALA A 38 14.89 33.43 -27.96
CA ALA A 38 15.33 32.04 -27.78
C ALA A 38 15.02 31.51 -26.37
N LEU A 39 15.32 32.29 -25.32
CA LEU A 39 15.03 31.93 -23.92
C LEU A 39 13.53 31.84 -23.63
N LEU A 40 12.72 32.74 -24.21
CA LEU A 40 11.26 32.66 -24.13
C LEU A 40 10.71 31.41 -24.83
N GLY A 41 11.28 31.01 -25.96
CA GLY A 41 10.94 29.76 -26.64
C GLY A 41 11.25 28.52 -25.80
N ILE A 42 12.43 28.49 -25.16
CA ILE A 42 12.83 27.44 -24.22
C ILE A 42 11.87 27.41 -23.02
N PHE A 43 11.56 28.58 -22.44
CA PHE A 43 10.63 28.72 -21.33
C PHE A 43 9.24 28.16 -21.67
N GLY A 44 8.67 28.54 -22.83
CA GLY A 44 7.37 28.04 -23.26
C GLY A 44 7.35 26.52 -23.40
N SER A 45 8.39 25.95 -24.02
CA SER A 45 8.53 24.51 -24.23
C SER A 45 8.68 23.73 -22.92
N SER A 46 9.51 24.23 -22.00
CA SER A 46 9.73 23.60 -20.70
C SER A 46 8.50 23.72 -19.80
N LEU A 47 7.78 24.85 -19.85
CA LEU A 47 6.54 25.06 -19.11
C LEU A 47 5.43 24.10 -19.57
N LEU A 48 5.25 23.93 -20.88
CA LEU A 48 4.28 22.97 -21.42
C LEU A 48 4.62 21.54 -20.99
N THR A 49 5.89 21.18 -21.03
CA THR A 49 6.37 19.86 -20.57
C THR A 49 6.18 19.67 -19.06
N LEU A 50 6.38 20.74 -18.27
CA LEU A 50 6.13 20.74 -16.83
C LEU A 50 4.64 20.50 -16.52
N LEU A 51 3.74 21.16 -17.25
CA LEU A 51 2.29 20.99 -17.09
C LEU A 51 1.86 19.56 -17.44
N THR A 52 2.27 19.06 -18.60
CA THR A 52 1.95 17.69 -19.04
C THR A 52 2.52 16.64 -18.09
N SER A 53 3.75 16.81 -17.62
CA SER A 53 4.37 15.92 -16.62
C SER A 53 3.64 15.96 -15.27
N THR A 54 3.16 17.14 -14.87
CA THR A 54 2.35 17.30 -13.64
C THR A 54 1.02 16.56 -13.74
N ILE A 55 0.34 16.65 -14.88
CA ILE A 55 -0.91 15.91 -15.14
C ILE A 55 -0.62 14.41 -15.16
N GLY A 56 0.40 13.97 -15.91
CA GLY A 56 0.82 12.58 -15.98
C GLY A 56 1.16 12.00 -14.61
N TYR A 57 1.86 12.76 -13.78
CA TYR A 57 2.13 12.37 -12.39
C TYR A 57 0.85 12.17 -11.57
N ARG A 58 -0.15 13.06 -11.70
CA ARG A 58 -1.42 12.93 -10.96
C ARG A 58 -2.20 11.69 -11.38
N VAL A 59 -2.31 11.44 -12.69
CA VAL A 59 -2.98 10.26 -13.22
C VAL A 59 -2.29 8.98 -12.74
N GLU A 60 -0.97 8.93 -12.89
CA GLU A 60 -0.17 7.79 -12.45
C GLU A 60 -0.25 7.56 -10.94
N ARG A 61 -0.22 8.65 -10.16
CA ARG A 61 -0.41 8.58 -8.71
C ARG A 61 -1.76 7.95 -8.37
N CYS A 62 -2.85 8.40 -8.98
CA CYS A 62 -4.19 7.86 -8.73
C CYS A 62 -4.22 6.36 -9.02
N LYS A 63 -3.73 5.96 -10.20
CA LYS A 63 -3.63 4.55 -10.62
C LYS A 63 -2.81 3.70 -9.65
N THR A 64 -1.63 4.17 -9.23
CA THR A 64 -0.79 3.43 -8.29
C THR A 64 -1.47 3.25 -6.92
N PHE A 65 -2.10 4.31 -6.41
CA PHE A 65 -2.78 4.27 -5.13
C PHE A 65 -4.03 3.37 -5.15
N GLU A 66 -4.87 3.51 -6.17
CA GLU A 66 -6.08 2.68 -6.33
C GLU A 66 -5.71 1.23 -6.60
N GLY A 67 -4.76 1.00 -7.51
CA GLY A 67 -4.25 -0.34 -7.83
C GLY A 67 -3.69 -1.05 -6.60
N PHE A 68 -2.87 -0.37 -5.80
CA PHE A 68 -2.38 -0.93 -4.54
C PHE A 68 -3.53 -1.22 -3.56
N SER A 69 -4.52 -0.31 -3.44
CA SER A 69 -5.66 -0.48 -2.55
C SER A 69 -6.51 -1.71 -2.93
N TYR A 70 -6.83 -1.86 -4.21
CA TYR A 70 -7.62 -2.98 -4.71
C TYR A 70 -6.87 -4.31 -4.57
N ALA A 71 -5.61 -4.37 -5.00
CA ALA A 71 -4.79 -5.57 -4.85
C ALA A 71 -4.61 -5.95 -3.36
N THR A 72 -4.48 -4.97 -2.46
CA THR A 72 -4.46 -5.22 -1.02
C THR A 72 -5.78 -5.82 -0.55
N LYS A 73 -6.92 -5.24 -0.96
CA LYS A 73 -8.26 -5.74 -0.59
C LYS A 73 -8.51 -7.16 -1.10
N GLU A 74 -8.02 -7.53 -2.27
CA GLU A 74 -8.10 -8.90 -2.79
C GLU A 74 -7.33 -9.88 -1.90
N ILE A 75 -6.10 -9.52 -1.51
CA ILE A 75 -5.28 -10.32 -0.60
C ILE A 75 -5.98 -10.46 0.77
N LEU A 76 -6.48 -9.36 1.32
CA LEU A 76 -7.22 -9.37 2.59
C LEU A 76 -8.48 -10.22 2.50
N HIS A 77 -9.22 -10.13 1.40
CA HIS A 77 -10.42 -10.94 1.19
C HIS A 77 -10.09 -12.44 1.16
N ALA A 78 -9.00 -12.82 0.50
CA ALA A 78 -8.52 -14.20 0.53
C ALA A 78 -8.11 -14.63 1.95
N LEU A 79 -7.36 -13.78 2.66
CA LEU A 79 -6.90 -14.06 4.02
C LEU A 79 -8.06 -14.16 5.02
N ASN A 80 -9.13 -13.39 4.81
CA ASN A 80 -10.31 -13.37 5.67
C ASN A 80 -11.19 -14.63 5.54
N LYS A 81 -10.98 -15.46 4.52
CA LYS A 81 -11.69 -16.74 4.38
C LYS A 81 -11.22 -17.79 5.39
N TYR A 82 -10.07 -17.58 6.03
CA TYR A 82 -9.50 -18.49 6.99
C TYR A 82 -10.41 -18.70 8.22
N GLN A 83 -10.57 -19.94 8.66
CA GLN A 83 -11.27 -20.26 9.91
C GLN A 83 -10.38 -21.03 10.87
N VAL A 84 -10.33 -20.58 12.12
CA VAL A 84 -9.47 -21.19 13.15
C VAL A 84 -9.97 -22.57 13.56
N SER A 85 -11.27 -22.83 13.45
CA SER A 85 -11.92 -24.11 13.77
C SER A 85 -11.66 -25.22 12.75
N TRP A 86 -11.01 -24.92 11.63
CA TRP A 86 -10.70 -25.91 10.60
C TRP A 86 -9.76 -27.01 11.10
N SER A 87 -9.91 -28.19 10.52
CA SER A 87 -8.99 -29.30 10.71
C SER A 87 -7.60 -28.97 10.18
N LEU A 88 -6.60 -29.75 10.58
CA LEU A 88 -5.22 -29.59 10.11
C LEU A 88 -5.13 -29.59 8.58
N GLU A 89 -5.86 -30.50 7.92
CA GLU A 89 -5.83 -30.65 6.48
C GLU A 89 -6.46 -29.45 5.76
N GLU A 90 -7.61 -28.97 6.24
CA GLU A 90 -8.27 -27.77 5.68
C GLU A 90 -7.41 -26.52 5.81
N LYS A 91 -6.70 -26.36 6.94
CA LYS A 91 -5.75 -25.25 7.15
C LYS A 91 -4.57 -25.32 6.18
N ILE A 92 -4.02 -26.52 5.96
CA ILE A 92 -2.96 -26.77 4.99
C ILE A 92 -3.42 -26.41 3.57
N ASP A 93 -4.60 -26.90 3.18
CA ASP A 93 -5.18 -26.62 1.86
C ASP A 93 -5.41 -25.13 1.66
N PHE A 94 -5.88 -24.42 2.69
CA PHE A 94 -5.99 -22.97 2.66
C PHE A 94 -4.64 -22.28 2.40
N PHE A 95 -3.59 -22.63 3.14
CA PHE A 95 -2.29 -21.96 2.99
C PHE A 95 -1.65 -22.23 1.63
N LEU A 96 -1.83 -23.44 1.07
CA LEU A 96 -1.40 -23.76 -0.29
C LEU A 96 -2.16 -22.93 -1.32
N ASN A 97 -3.49 -22.88 -1.23
CA ASN A 97 -4.33 -22.09 -2.13
C ASN A 97 -4.01 -20.58 -2.03
N TYR A 98 -3.78 -20.08 -0.82
CA TYR A 98 -3.41 -18.69 -0.59
C TYR A 98 -2.01 -18.38 -1.14
N HIS A 99 -1.04 -19.30 -0.99
CA HIS A 99 0.31 -19.16 -1.55
C HIS A 99 0.26 -18.96 -3.07
N ASP A 100 -0.58 -19.75 -3.76
CA ASP A 100 -0.70 -19.75 -5.22
C ASP A 100 -1.35 -18.47 -5.79
N ILE A 101 -1.98 -17.64 -4.96
CA ILE A 101 -2.48 -16.31 -5.38
C ILE A 101 -1.30 -15.42 -5.78
N SER A 102 -1.28 -14.94 -7.03
CA SER A 102 -0.26 -14.00 -7.49
C SER A 102 -0.32 -12.67 -6.73
N LYS A 103 0.81 -12.26 -6.18
CA LYS A 103 0.99 -10.98 -5.46
C LYS A 103 1.86 -9.99 -6.25
N ILE A 104 2.16 -10.31 -7.52
CA ILE A 104 3.08 -9.55 -8.37
C ILE A 104 2.59 -8.13 -8.62
N GLU A 105 1.31 -7.95 -8.94
CA GLU A 105 0.75 -6.60 -9.19
C GLU A 105 0.72 -5.77 -7.90
N TRP A 106 0.45 -6.40 -6.75
CA TRP A 106 0.52 -5.74 -5.45
C TRP A 106 1.94 -5.21 -5.15
N ASP A 107 2.97 -6.06 -5.35
CA ASP A 107 4.38 -5.68 -5.21
C ASP A 107 4.79 -4.59 -6.21
N ARG A 108 4.31 -4.69 -7.45
CA ARG A 108 4.56 -3.70 -8.50
C ARG A 108 4.02 -2.34 -8.11
N TYR A 109 2.76 -2.25 -7.68
CA TYR A 109 2.16 -0.98 -7.24
C TYR A 109 2.92 -0.39 -6.06
N TYR A 110 3.34 -1.21 -5.09
CA TYR A 110 4.19 -0.73 -4.01
C TYR A 110 5.52 -0.16 -4.52
N GLY A 111 6.16 -0.84 -5.49
CA GLY A 111 7.39 -0.41 -6.13
C GLY A 111 7.26 0.92 -6.89
N ASP A 112 6.08 1.19 -7.45
CA ASP A 112 5.80 2.38 -8.24
C ASP A 112 5.62 3.66 -7.42
N PHE A 113 5.39 3.56 -6.11
CA PHE A 113 5.26 4.72 -5.22
C PHE A 113 6.52 5.61 -5.28
N SER A 114 6.34 6.81 -5.85
CA SER A 114 7.39 7.81 -5.94
C SER A 114 6.82 9.21 -5.74
N PHE A 115 6.96 9.74 -4.53
CA PHE A 115 6.39 11.02 -4.15
C PHE A 115 7.31 12.20 -4.50
N ILE A 116 6.76 13.28 -5.07
CA ILE A 116 7.51 14.51 -5.41
C ILE A 116 8.06 15.20 -4.16
N ALA A 117 7.27 15.32 -3.08
CA ALA A 117 7.62 16.06 -1.86
C ALA A 117 7.61 15.19 -0.60
N ASP A 118 8.20 13.99 -0.66
CA ASP A 118 8.29 13.08 0.49
C ASP A 118 9.64 13.18 1.18
N PHE A 119 9.76 14.18 2.05
CA PHE A 119 10.98 14.42 2.81
C PHE A 119 11.30 13.21 3.70
N ARG A 120 12.48 12.61 3.50
CA ARG A 120 12.94 11.37 4.16
C ARG A 120 12.06 10.13 3.89
N GLY A 121 11.22 10.13 2.86
CA GLY A 121 10.44 8.94 2.50
C GLY A 121 9.34 8.56 3.50
N LYS A 122 8.84 9.51 4.29
CA LYS A 122 7.85 9.28 5.34
C LYS A 122 6.57 8.61 4.84
N ASN A 123 6.04 9.06 3.70
CA ASN A 123 4.79 8.51 3.16
C ASN A 123 4.99 7.09 2.67
N ARG A 124 6.05 6.84 1.91
CA ARG A 124 6.38 5.48 1.46
C ARG A 124 6.67 4.54 2.63
N ARG A 125 7.39 5.03 3.64
CA ARG A 125 7.70 4.28 4.88
C ARG A 125 6.43 3.94 5.64
N TYR A 126 5.50 4.88 5.78
CA TYR A 126 4.22 4.62 6.41
C TYR A 126 3.42 3.53 5.67
N ILE A 127 3.29 3.60 4.34
CA ILE A 127 2.61 2.55 3.56
C ILE A 127 3.30 1.20 3.76
N TYR A 128 4.63 1.21 3.79
CA TYR A 128 5.42 0.01 4.02
C TYR A 128 5.17 -0.60 5.40
N GLU A 129 5.21 0.20 6.46
CA GLU A 129 5.12 -0.27 7.84
C GLU A 129 3.69 -0.69 8.21
N GLN A 130 2.67 0.08 7.78
CA GLN A 130 1.29 -0.14 8.21
C GLN A 130 0.52 -1.13 7.34
N ILE A 131 0.85 -1.25 6.05
CA ILE A 131 0.06 -2.07 5.10
C ILE A 131 0.91 -3.18 4.49
N TYR A 132 2.04 -2.83 3.88
CA TYR A 132 2.83 -3.80 3.10
C TYR A 132 3.48 -4.87 3.98
N THR A 133 4.17 -4.44 5.05
CA THR A 133 4.97 -5.34 5.90
C THR A 133 4.15 -6.40 6.62
N PRO A 134 2.98 -6.09 7.23
CA PRO A 134 2.19 -7.12 7.90
C PRO A 134 1.77 -8.26 6.94
N ILE A 135 1.31 -7.92 5.75
CA ILE A 135 0.95 -8.91 4.71
C ILE A 135 2.20 -9.68 4.24
N LEU A 136 3.31 -8.96 3.99
CA LEU A 136 4.57 -9.58 3.57
C LEU A 136 5.06 -10.61 4.58
N ARG A 137 4.97 -10.34 5.88
CA ARG A 137 5.37 -11.27 6.94
C ARG A 137 4.56 -12.56 6.91
N VAL A 138 3.24 -12.46 6.73
CA VAL A 138 2.37 -13.64 6.58
C VAL A 138 2.77 -14.43 5.34
N ASN A 139 2.95 -13.75 4.20
CA ASN A 139 3.36 -14.41 2.96
C ASN A 139 4.70 -15.14 3.11
N GLN A 140 5.68 -14.51 3.77
CA GLN A 140 7.00 -15.11 4.02
C GLN A 140 6.90 -16.31 4.95
N ALA A 141 6.13 -16.21 6.04
CA ALA A 141 5.91 -17.32 6.95
C ALA A 141 5.29 -18.52 6.23
N ILE A 142 4.23 -18.30 5.44
CA ILE A 142 3.62 -19.35 4.61
C ILE A 142 4.66 -19.95 3.65
N ASN A 143 5.37 -19.11 2.88
CA ASN A 143 6.35 -19.57 1.91
C ASN A 143 7.45 -20.45 2.52
N ASN A 144 7.88 -20.15 3.75
CA ASN A 144 8.89 -20.94 4.47
C ASN A 144 8.40 -22.36 4.78
N HIS A 145 7.09 -22.57 4.93
CA HIS A 145 6.49 -23.86 5.29
C HIS A 145 5.75 -24.56 4.15
N VAL A 146 5.56 -23.92 2.99
CA VAL A 146 4.82 -24.49 1.83
C VAL A 146 5.35 -25.86 1.38
N TRP A 147 6.65 -26.08 1.39
CA TRP A 147 7.22 -27.38 1.02
C TRP A 147 6.80 -28.49 1.99
N HIS A 148 6.73 -28.20 3.29
CA HIS A 148 6.24 -29.14 4.30
C HIS A 148 4.76 -29.44 4.12
N PHE A 149 3.95 -28.44 3.76
CA PHE A 149 2.53 -28.61 3.44
C PHE A 149 2.32 -29.50 2.21
N ARG A 150 3.15 -29.35 1.17
CA ARG A 150 3.10 -30.22 -0.02
C ARG A 150 3.48 -31.67 0.30
N TYR A 151 4.54 -31.90 1.08
CA TYR A 151 4.94 -33.24 1.53
C TYR A 151 3.92 -33.92 2.45
N TYR A 152 3.12 -33.14 3.17
CA TYR A 152 2.01 -33.69 3.92
C TYR A 152 0.91 -34.21 2.99
N LYS A 153 0.56 -33.44 1.95
CA LYS A 153 -0.50 -33.80 0.98
C LYS A 153 -0.13 -34.97 0.08
N ASP A 154 1.15 -35.13 -0.28
CA ASP A 154 1.61 -36.27 -1.09
C ASP A 154 1.88 -37.55 -0.26
N GLY A 155 1.75 -37.46 1.07
CA GLY A 155 1.92 -38.58 2.00
C GLY A 155 3.37 -38.94 2.35
N SER A 156 4.36 -38.23 1.80
CA SER A 156 5.79 -38.50 2.03
C SER A 156 6.34 -37.94 3.35
N GLY A 157 5.62 -36.99 3.98
CA GLY A 157 6.07 -36.26 5.17
C GLY A 157 4.99 -36.10 6.25
N LYS A 158 4.43 -37.21 6.76
CA LYS A 158 3.38 -37.15 7.78
C LYS A 158 3.95 -36.87 9.18
N ASN A 159 3.85 -35.62 9.62
CA ASN A 159 4.16 -35.20 10.98
C ASN A 159 3.22 -34.09 11.48
N ASP A 160 2.03 -34.50 11.89
CA ASP A 160 0.93 -33.62 12.32
C ASP A 160 1.35 -32.66 13.44
N LYS A 161 2.23 -33.11 14.35
CA LYS A 161 2.72 -32.30 15.47
C LYS A 161 3.61 -31.13 15.01
N VAL A 162 4.46 -31.36 14.02
CA VAL A 162 5.33 -30.31 13.46
C VAL A 162 4.51 -29.34 12.61
N LEU A 163 3.57 -29.85 11.82
CA LEU A 163 2.69 -29.02 11.00
C LEU A 163 1.76 -28.15 11.84
N GLY A 164 1.26 -28.68 12.96
CA GLY A 164 0.50 -27.90 13.94
C GLY A 164 1.29 -26.69 14.45
N LYS A 165 2.57 -26.87 14.79
CA LYS A 165 3.45 -25.77 15.20
C LYS A 165 3.66 -24.72 14.11
N PHE A 166 3.88 -25.15 12.86
CA PHE A 166 4.02 -24.20 11.75
C PHE A 166 2.74 -23.40 11.53
N ILE A 167 1.58 -24.03 11.65
CA ILE A 167 0.29 -23.35 11.55
C ILE A 167 0.11 -22.36 12.70
N GLU A 168 0.43 -22.74 13.94
CA GLU A 168 0.39 -21.84 15.10
C GLU A 168 1.30 -20.62 14.90
N GLU A 169 2.51 -20.81 14.36
CA GLU A 169 3.46 -19.74 14.04
C GLU A 169 2.89 -18.77 12.99
N ILE A 170 2.24 -19.28 11.94
CA ILE A 170 1.62 -18.44 10.91
C ILE A 170 0.36 -17.74 11.47
N GLU A 171 -0.52 -18.47 12.17
CA GLU A 171 -1.74 -17.94 12.78
C GLU A 171 -1.43 -16.79 13.75
N ALA A 172 -0.37 -16.90 14.56
CA ALA A 172 0.04 -15.84 15.48
C ALA A 172 0.31 -14.48 14.79
N LEU A 173 0.64 -14.49 13.50
CA LEU A 173 0.87 -13.27 12.72
C LEU A 173 -0.42 -12.53 12.36
N PHE A 174 -1.55 -13.22 12.19
CA PHE A 174 -2.77 -12.60 11.64
C PHE A 174 -4.06 -12.90 12.40
N ILE A 175 -4.07 -13.89 13.29
CA ILE A 175 -5.18 -14.18 14.20
C ILE A 175 -4.95 -13.50 15.54
N GLU A 176 -6.03 -12.95 16.08
CA GLU A 176 -6.11 -12.42 17.43
C GLU A 176 -7.33 -13.03 18.13
N THR A 177 -7.10 -13.61 19.30
CA THR A 177 -8.14 -14.17 20.15
C THR A 177 -8.28 -13.29 21.38
N THR A 178 -9.45 -12.67 21.55
CA THR A 178 -9.78 -11.83 22.70
C THR A 178 -10.77 -12.57 23.57
N ILE A 179 -10.49 -12.64 24.87
CA ILE A 179 -11.37 -13.22 25.88
C ILE A 179 -12.02 -12.07 26.64
N SER A 180 -13.33 -11.97 26.58
CA SER A 180 -14.11 -10.97 27.33
C SER A 180 -15.12 -11.68 28.23
N GLU A 181 -15.11 -11.35 29.51
CA GLU A 181 -16.13 -11.79 30.46
C GLU A 181 -17.30 -10.81 30.37
N ILE A 182 -18.48 -11.32 30.03
CA ILE A 182 -19.71 -10.53 30.03
C ILE A 182 -20.44 -10.86 31.33
N ASP A 183 -20.49 -9.87 32.23
CA ASP A 183 -21.34 -9.94 33.41
C ASP A 183 -22.80 -9.84 32.97
N THR A 184 -23.48 -10.97 32.92
CA THR A 184 -24.93 -11.01 32.81
C THR A 184 -25.53 -10.49 34.12
N ASN A 185 -25.99 -9.24 34.11
CA ASN A 185 -26.82 -8.67 35.15
C ASN A 185 -28.13 -9.48 35.27
N GLU A 186 -28.09 -10.53 36.09
CA GLU A 186 -29.18 -11.19 36.83
C GLU A 186 -28.79 -12.65 37.16
N LYS A 187 -28.10 -12.87 38.30
CA LYS A 187 -27.89 -14.18 38.97
C LYS A 187 -27.38 -15.34 38.08
N GLY A 188 -26.56 -15.07 37.07
CA GLY A 188 -25.83 -16.10 36.31
C GLY A 188 -24.33 -15.98 36.52
N ASP A 189 -23.62 -17.11 36.52
CA ASP A 189 -22.15 -17.13 36.46
C ASP A 189 -21.67 -16.33 35.23
N PRO A 190 -20.54 -15.62 35.32
CA PRO A 190 -20.02 -14.79 34.23
C PRO A 190 -19.80 -15.64 32.98
N VAL A 191 -20.33 -15.19 31.84
CA VAL A 191 -20.16 -15.88 30.57
C VAL A 191 -18.87 -15.41 29.93
N THR A 192 -17.88 -16.31 29.84
CA THR A 192 -16.64 -16.06 29.09
C THR A 192 -16.94 -16.13 27.58
N MET A 193 -16.88 -14.99 26.89
CA MET A 193 -16.96 -14.93 25.43
C MET A 193 -15.55 -14.88 24.84
N THR A 194 -15.23 -15.85 23.98
CA THR A 194 -13.99 -15.85 23.21
C THR A 194 -14.29 -15.40 21.78
N SER A 195 -13.72 -14.27 21.38
CA SER A 195 -13.83 -13.74 20.02
C SER A 195 -12.50 -13.92 19.29
N THR A 196 -12.55 -14.49 18.10
CA THR A 196 -11.35 -14.70 17.26
C THR A 196 -11.51 -13.93 15.97
N LYS A 197 -10.56 -13.05 15.65
CA LYS A 197 -10.62 -12.21 14.44
C LYS A 197 -9.28 -12.20 13.71
N ASN A 198 -9.35 -11.91 12.41
CA ASN A 198 -8.16 -11.64 11.61
C ASN A 198 -7.72 -10.17 11.84
N LYS A 199 -6.73 -9.97 12.71
CA LYS A 199 -6.25 -8.62 13.09
C LYS A 199 -5.70 -7.87 11.88
N ILE A 200 -4.97 -8.56 10.99
CA ILE A 200 -4.35 -7.92 9.82
C ILE A 200 -5.43 -7.42 8.86
N VAL A 201 -6.45 -8.23 8.60
CA VAL A 201 -7.58 -7.81 7.75
C VAL A 201 -8.25 -6.58 8.34
N HIS A 202 -8.55 -6.57 9.63
CA HIS A 202 -9.21 -5.44 10.27
C HIS A 202 -8.36 -4.17 10.22
N THR A 203 -7.14 -4.23 10.77
CA THR A 203 -6.26 -3.06 10.89
C THR A 203 -5.89 -2.48 9.53
N ILE A 204 -5.61 -3.31 8.53
CA ILE A 204 -5.27 -2.81 7.20
C ILE A 204 -6.50 -2.25 6.49
N GLN A 205 -7.67 -2.88 6.64
CA GLN A 205 -8.90 -2.36 6.04
C GLN A 205 -9.24 -0.97 6.61
N GLU A 206 -9.07 -0.76 7.92
CA GLU A 206 -9.19 0.55 8.55
C GLU A 206 -8.17 1.53 7.98
N GLU A 207 -6.88 1.16 7.95
CA GLU A 207 -5.82 2.02 7.46
C GLU A 207 -6.03 2.45 6.00
N LEU A 208 -6.53 1.55 5.15
CA LEU A 208 -6.90 1.82 3.76
C LEU A 208 -8.00 2.88 3.63
N ASN A 209 -8.90 2.96 4.60
CA ASN A 209 -10.02 3.90 4.64
C ASN A 209 -9.69 5.20 5.41
N GLU A 210 -8.62 5.20 6.20
CA GLU A 210 -8.20 6.35 7.00
C GLU A 210 -7.06 7.15 6.32
N LYS A 211 -5.83 7.03 6.85
CA LYS A 211 -4.70 7.86 6.45
C LYS A 211 -4.20 7.50 5.05
N TYR A 212 -4.37 6.25 4.61
CA TYR A 212 -4.08 5.89 3.23
C TYR A 212 -5.03 6.60 2.25
N TYR A 213 -6.33 6.62 2.55
CA TYR A 213 -7.32 7.35 1.76
C TYR A 213 -7.02 8.85 1.71
N GLN A 214 -6.63 9.44 2.85
CA GLN A 214 -6.17 10.83 2.91
C GLN A 214 -4.94 11.09 2.04
N LEU A 215 -3.97 10.16 2.00
CA LEU A 215 -2.80 10.27 1.14
C LEU A 215 -3.15 10.12 -0.35
N MET A 216 -4.18 9.35 -0.68
CA MET A 216 -4.67 9.11 -2.03
C MET A 216 -5.37 10.35 -2.60
N TYR A 217 -6.44 10.81 -1.95
CA TYR A 217 -7.31 11.88 -2.47
C TYR A 217 -7.06 13.27 -1.86
N GLY A 218 -6.32 13.34 -0.75
CA GLY A 218 -6.08 14.58 -0.02
C GLY A 218 -7.11 14.84 1.09
N LYS A 219 -6.70 15.69 2.05
CA LYS A 219 -7.45 15.96 3.29
C LYS A 219 -8.86 16.53 3.07
N LYS A 220 -9.06 17.36 2.03
CA LYS A 220 -10.37 17.98 1.74
C LYS A 220 -11.43 16.93 1.37
N THR A 221 -11.07 16.01 0.48
CA THR A 221 -11.96 14.94 0.02
C THR A 221 -12.31 13.97 1.14
N TYR A 222 -11.35 13.67 2.03
CA TYR A 222 -11.58 12.84 3.21
C TYR A 222 -12.56 13.48 4.21
N ILE A 223 -12.43 14.78 4.49
CA ILE A 223 -13.36 15.47 5.41
C ILE A 223 -14.77 15.45 4.83
N SER A 224 -14.92 15.71 3.52
CA SER A 224 -16.23 15.67 2.87
C SER A 224 -16.86 14.28 2.87
N SER A 225 -16.08 13.20 2.66
CA SER A 225 -16.60 11.83 2.68
C SER A 225 -17.07 11.41 4.07
N ASN A 226 -16.38 11.85 5.12
CA ASN A 226 -16.75 11.53 6.49
C ASN A 226 -17.93 12.36 7.01
N GLN A 227 -18.11 13.60 6.52
CA GLN A 227 -19.29 14.42 6.82
C GLN A 227 -20.56 13.92 6.13
N SER A 228 -20.45 13.20 5.00
CA SER A 228 -21.60 12.57 4.35
C SER A 228 -22.03 11.24 4.98
N LEU A 229 -21.24 10.70 5.91
CA LEU A 229 -21.49 9.43 6.60
C LEU A 229 -21.99 9.61 8.05
N SER A 230 -22.03 10.87 8.54
CA SER A 230 -22.55 11.28 9.86
C SER A 230 -23.92 11.93 9.73
#